data_AF-H1LWR7-F1
#
_entry.id   AF-H1LWR7-F1
#
_cell.length_a   1.000
_cell.length_b   1.000
_cell.length_c   1.000
_cell.angle_alpha   90.00
_cell.angle_beta   90.00
_cell.angle_gamma   90.00
#
_symmetry.space_group_name_H-M   'P 1'
#
loop_
_entity.id
_entity.type
_entity.pdbx_description
1 polymer ?
#
loop_
_entity_poly.entity_id
_entity_poly.type
_entity_poly.pdbx_seq_one_letter_code
_entity_poly.pdbx_strand_id
1 'polypeptide(L)'
;MFVGNRKTKIYLLTITGIALTIAIGFFLSNLKCKKIIEDNIFLGIEDGILEKRENIKKIEIPDGVTDIGDRVFYNCTNLENITIPETVKTIGFHAFDNCVKIKDIKLPDNLEVIQTGAFYNCISLKKIEIPKGVSAVYTEVFSDCRSLEDIVFLGNIVKISDSAFEGCEKLKTIKFPNSLEKIGKYAFRNCSSLADINIPEDIKTVGEDAFLGTDILKKTDIDEYGCAYIGKVLVYSDRDKEYVKVKDYTKVIADGVFYDNENLKKIEFPDSLERIGNESFRSCESLEEISVPEGVDIIGESAFMYSGLKKVSLPESVVDIGDYAFMECIHLSEINIPKCVENIGYWCFSNTDYLLDMESDEYGCKYVGDILLGYTGKGVRRIKIRDGTRMIAAGAFEDREFIEGVYIPKSVEIICEYAFYNCSRLKDVYFGEGSNLSELKSCTFGQCTYLEEIEMPENLKKIQDHVFINCAFKTITVPENVEYVDPYAISECYMMEEIRVPKKLKDEYYLGKIYILKDKYHSTDELNERFKEPVIVFY
;
A
#
# COMPACT_ATOMS: atom_id res chain seq x y z
N MET A 1 -63.78 -51.39 -12.24
CA MET A 1 -63.29 -50.01 -12.12
C MET A 1 -61.87 -49.97 -12.66
N PHE A 2 -61.69 -49.29 -13.80
CA PHE A 2 -60.49 -49.11 -14.63
C PHE A 2 -59.53 -50.31 -14.83
N VAL A 3 -59.77 -51.04 -15.93
CA VAL A 3 -58.80 -51.92 -16.59
C VAL A 3 -57.70 -51.04 -17.18
N GLY A 4 -56.62 -50.82 -16.42
CA GLY A 4 -55.43 -50.15 -16.92
C GLY A 4 -54.77 -50.98 -18.03
N ASN A 5 -54.72 -50.43 -19.24
CA ASN A 5 -54.10 -51.03 -20.43
C ASN A 5 -52.67 -51.51 -20.09
N ARG A 6 -52.33 -52.75 -20.46
CA ARG A 6 -51.04 -53.41 -20.16
C ARG A 6 -49.85 -52.54 -20.61
N LYS A 7 -50.02 -51.80 -21.72
CA LYS A 7 -49.05 -50.80 -22.21
C LYS A 7 -48.84 -49.63 -21.24
N THR A 8 -49.91 -49.12 -20.62
CA THR A 8 -49.84 -48.02 -19.64
C THR A 8 -49.11 -48.44 -18.36
N LYS A 9 -49.29 -49.68 -17.89
CA LYS A 9 -48.53 -50.21 -16.73
C LYS A 9 -47.04 -50.35 -17.02
N ILE A 10 -46.68 -50.83 -18.22
CA ILE A 10 -45.28 -50.94 -18.65
C ILE A 10 -44.65 -49.55 -18.77
N TYR A 11 -45.37 -48.59 -19.37
CA TYR A 11 -44.91 -47.21 -19.52
C TYR A 11 -44.69 -46.53 -18.16
N LEU A 12 -45.60 -46.73 -17.21
CA LEU A 12 -45.49 -46.23 -15.85
C LEU A 12 -44.28 -46.83 -15.12
N LEU A 13 -44.06 -48.16 -15.24
CA LEU A 13 -42.90 -48.86 -14.67
C LEU A 13 -41.58 -48.34 -15.23
N THR A 14 -41.49 -48.10 -16.55
CA THR A 14 -40.29 -47.53 -17.18
C THR A 14 -40.03 -46.10 -16.71
N ILE A 15 -41.06 -45.24 -16.60
CA ILE A 15 -40.90 -43.88 -16.10
C ILE A 15 -40.44 -43.89 -14.64
N THR A 16 -41.04 -44.73 -13.78
CA THR A 16 -40.61 -44.86 -12.38
C THR A 16 -39.20 -45.40 -12.25
N GLY A 17 -38.78 -46.32 -13.12
CA GLY A 17 -37.41 -46.84 -13.14
C GLY A 17 -36.39 -45.78 -13.55
N ILE A 18 -36.70 -44.97 -14.57
CA ILE A 18 -35.84 -43.85 -14.99
C ILE A 18 -35.76 -42.79 -13.88
N ALA A 19 -36.89 -42.40 -13.30
CA ALA A 19 -36.94 -41.44 -12.20
C ALA A 19 -36.15 -41.91 -10.97
N LEU A 20 -36.25 -43.20 -10.60
CA LEU A 20 -35.47 -43.79 -9.52
C LEU A 20 -33.98 -43.79 -9.83
N THR A 21 -33.59 -44.08 -11.07
CA THR A 21 -32.19 -44.07 -11.50
C THR A 21 -31.60 -42.66 -11.45
N ILE A 22 -32.35 -41.65 -11.90
CA ILE A 22 -31.95 -40.24 -11.82
C ILE A 22 -31.85 -39.79 -10.36
N ALA A 23 -32.82 -40.17 -9.51
CA ALA A 23 -32.81 -39.83 -8.09
C ALA A 23 -31.64 -40.47 -7.34
N ILE A 24 -31.32 -41.74 -7.61
CA ILE A 24 -30.14 -42.41 -7.06
C ILE A 24 -28.86 -41.74 -7.57
N GLY A 25 -28.78 -41.41 -8.87
CA GLY A 25 -27.64 -40.70 -9.45
C GLY A 25 -27.41 -39.34 -8.79
N PHE A 26 -28.47 -38.55 -8.62
CA PHE A 26 -28.44 -37.25 -7.95
C PHE A 26 -28.10 -37.38 -6.46
N PHE A 27 -28.62 -38.39 -5.77
CA PHE A 27 -28.30 -38.65 -4.37
C PHE A 27 -26.82 -39.04 -4.21
N LEU A 28 -26.32 -39.95 -5.05
CA LEU A 28 -24.92 -40.39 -5.05
C LEU A 28 -23.95 -39.24 -5.38
N SER A 29 -24.29 -38.36 -6.33
CA SER A 29 -23.44 -37.22 -6.69
C SER A 29 -23.33 -36.17 -5.58
N ASN A 30 -24.30 -36.11 -4.66
CA ASN A 30 -24.32 -35.17 -3.54
C ASN A 30 -23.80 -35.77 -2.22
N LEU A 31 -23.33 -37.02 -2.19
CA LEU A 31 -22.82 -37.61 -0.94
C LEU A 31 -21.51 -36.96 -0.46
N LYS A 32 -20.67 -36.51 -1.39
CA LYS A 32 -19.38 -35.87 -1.12
C LYS A 32 -19.44 -34.37 -1.36
N CYS A 33 -18.44 -33.68 -0.86
CA CYS A 33 -18.23 -32.26 -1.14
C CYS A 33 -18.12 -31.96 -2.64
N LYS A 34 -18.73 -30.86 -3.09
CA LYS A 34 -18.70 -30.40 -4.48
C LYS A 34 -17.76 -29.20 -4.61
N LYS A 35 -16.86 -29.25 -5.60
CA LYS A 35 -15.93 -28.17 -5.92
C LYS A 35 -16.65 -27.09 -6.75
N ILE A 36 -16.45 -25.83 -6.40
CA ILE A 36 -17.01 -24.68 -7.11
C ILE A 36 -15.89 -24.03 -7.91
N ILE A 37 -16.03 -24.03 -9.24
CA ILE A 37 -15.07 -23.42 -10.16
C ILE A 37 -15.85 -22.56 -11.15
N GLU A 38 -15.44 -21.32 -11.31
CA GLU A 38 -15.98 -20.35 -12.26
C GLU A 38 -14.80 -19.61 -12.91
N ASP A 39 -14.78 -19.51 -14.24
CA ASP A 39 -13.71 -18.85 -15.00
C ASP A 39 -12.29 -19.28 -14.60
N ASN A 40 -12.10 -20.58 -14.36
CA ASN A 40 -10.85 -21.20 -13.89
C ASN A 40 -10.42 -20.78 -12.47
N ILE A 41 -11.28 -20.12 -11.70
CA ILE A 41 -11.06 -19.76 -10.30
C ILE A 41 -11.69 -20.81 -9.42
N PHE A 42 -10.91 -21.39 -8.50
CA PHE A 42 -11.42 -22.30 -7.49
C PHE A 42 -12.02 -21.49 -6.32
N LEU A 43 -13.35 -21.37 -6.29
CA LEU A 43 -14.08 -20.47 -5.38
C LEU A 43 -14.51 -21.13 -4.07
N GLY A 44 -14.48 -22.46 -3.97
CA GLY A 44 -14.85 -23.10 -2.73
C GLY A 44 -15.26 -24.55 -2.86
N ILE A 45 -15.74 -25.05 -1.71
CA ILE A 45 -16.27 -26.39 -1.57
C ILE A 45 -17.62 -26.30 -0.88
N GLU A 46 -18.64 -26.81 -1.56
CA GLU A 46 -20.00 -26.97 -1.04
C GLU A 46 -20.10 -28.29 -0.26
N ASP A 47 -20.80 -28.26 0.88
CA ASP A 47 -21.02 -29.43 1.73
C ASP A 47 -21.78 -30.53 0.97
N GLY A 48 -21.30 -31.77 1.10
CA GLY A 48 -22.03 -32.97 0.71
C GLY A 48 -22.95 -33.45 1.84
N ILE A 49 -23.87 -34.36 1.50
CA ILE A 49 -24.83 -34.95 2.44
C ILE A 49 -24.12 -35.74 3.56
N LEU A 50 -22.98 -36.39 3.28
CA LEU A 50 -22.22 -37.19 4.26
C LEU A 50 -20.86 -36.59 4.63
N GLU A 51 -20.34 -35.67 3.82
CA GLU A 51 -19.03 -35.05 4.01
C GLU A 51 -19.21 -33.53 4.02
N LYS A 52 -18.87 -32.90 5.15
CA LYS A 52 -18.84 -31.45 5.27
C LYS A 52 -17.45 -30.92 5.00
N ARG A 53 -17.34 -29.69 4.49
CA ARG A 53 -16.09 -28.97 4.24
C ARG A 53 -15.16 -28.97 5.45
N GLU A 54 -15.71 -28.80 6.65
CA GLU A 54 -14.95 -28.79 7.91
C GLU A 54 -14.23 -30.13 8.20
N ASN A 55 -14.67 -31.23 7.59
CA ASN A 55 -14.13 -32.58 7.80
C ASN A 55 -13.14 -33.02 6.70
N ILE A 56 -12.92 -32.20 5.67
CA ILE A 56 -12.03 -32.53 4.56
C ILE A 56 -10.60 -32.63 5.08
N LYS A 57 -9.96 -33.77 4.81
CA LYS A 57 -8.55 -34.02 5.14
C LYS A 57 -7.61 -33.89 3.95
N LYS A 58 -8.12 -34.12 2.74
CA LYS A 58 -7.35 -34.05 1.50
C LYS A 58 -8.16 -33.39 0.41
N ILE A 59 -7.55 -32.48 -0.34
CA ILE A 59 -8.13 -31.88 -1.54
C ILE A 59 -7.15 -31.89 -2.71
N GLU A 60 -7.65 -32.18 -3.90
CA GLU A 60 -6.93 -32.04 -5.17
C GLU A 60 -7.64 -30.96 -5.97
N ILE A 61 -6.98 -29.83 -6.19
CA ILE A 61 -7.53 -28.75 -7.03
C ILE A 61 -7.43 -29.21 -8.50
N PRO A 62 -8.53 -29.15 -9.28
CA PRO A 62 -8.52 -29.64 -10.66
C PRO A 62 -7.55 -28.89 -11.58
N ASP A 63 -6.98 -29.62 -12.55
CA ASP A 63 -6.16 -29.04 -13.61
C ASP A 63 -6.94 -27.96 -14.38
N GLY A 64 -6.23 -26.93 -14.84
CA GLY A 64 -6.80 -25.79 -15.55
C GLY A 64 -7.24 -24.65 -14.63
N VAL A 65 -7.33 -24.86 -13.32
CA VAL A 65 -7.51 -23.77 -12.35
C VAL A 65 -6.29 -22.84 -12.40
N THR A 66 -6.54 -21.54 -12.55
CA THR A 66 -5.52 -20.49 -12.58
C THR A 66 -5.43 -19.73 -11.26
N ASP A 67 -6.49 -19.72 -10.46
CA ASP A 67 -6.55 -18.92 -9.23
C ASP A 67 -7.28 -19.69 -8.13
N ILE A 68 -6.77 -19.59 -6.90
CA ILE A 68 -7.50 -20.00 -5.70
C ILE A 68 -8.15 -18.76 -5.11
N GLY A 69 -9.47 -18.76 -5.02
CA GLY A 69 -10.22 -17.61 -4.52
C GLY A 69 -10.00 -17.32 -3.03
N ASP A 70 -10.64 -16.25 -2.57
CA ASP A 70 -10.55 -15.81 -1.18
C ASP A 70 -11.26 -16.78 -0.23
N ARG A 71 -10.67 -17.04 0.94
CA ARG A 71 -11.25 -17.82 2.05
C ARG A 71 -11.77 -19.23 1.69
N VAL A 72 -11.31 -19.80 0.57
CA VAL A 72 -11.77 -21.09 0.03
C VAL A 72 -11.61 -22.23 1.04
N PHE A 73 -10.49 -22.25 1.76
CA PHE A 73 -10.20 -23.24 2.82
C PHE A 73 -10.10 -22.60 4.20
N TYR A 74 -10.61 -21.39 4.39
CA TYR A 74 -10.74 -20.75 5.71
C TYR A 74 -11.37 -21.71 6.72
N ASN A 75 -10.75 -21.87 7.89
CA ASN A 75 -11.18 -22.77 8.96
C ASN A 75 -11.32 -24.26 8.58
N CYS A 76 -10.69 -24.72 7.49
CA CYS A 76 -10.59 -26.15 7.19
C CYS A 76 -9.55 -26.82 8.12
N THR A 77 -9.84 -26.84 9.43
CA THR A 77 -8.93 -27.29 10.51
C THR A 77 -8.55 -28.77 10.43
N ASN A 78 -9.27 -29.57 9.63
CA ASN A 78 -8.95 -30.97 9.38
C ASN A 78 -8.11 -31.20 8.12
N LEU A 79 -7.86 -30.17 7.30
CA LEU A 79 -7.12 -30.30 6.04
C LEU A 79 -5.65 -30.59 6.33
N GLU A 80 -5.18 -31.74 5.87
CA GLU A 80 -3.81 -32.23 6.07
C GLU A 80 -3.00 -32.18 4.77
N ASN A 81 -3.64 -32.44 3.63
CA ASN A 81 -2.98 -32.56 2.34
C ASN A 81 -3.72 -31.78 1.25
N ILE A 82 -2.99 -31.00 0.48
CA ILE A 82 -3.52 -30.33 -0.70
C ILE A 82 -2.57 -30.52 -1.89
N THR A 83 -3.16 -30.75 -3.06
CA THR A 83 -2.44 -30.69 -4.34
C THR A 83 -2.94 -29.48 -5.13
N ILE A 84 -2.03 -28.56 -5.40
CA ILE A 84 -2.25 -27.35 -6.21
C ILE A 84 -1.63 -27.59 -7.61
N PRO A 85 -2.37 -27.42 -8.71
CA PRO A 85 -1.83 -27.61 -10.05
C PRO A 85 -0.88 -26.47 -10.46
N GLU A 86 0.09 -26.78 -11.34
CA GLU A 86 1.12 -25.84 -11.81
C GLU A 86 0.56 -24.67 -12.65
N THR A 87 -0.72 -24.71 -13.02
CA THR A 87 -1.44 -23.62 -13.70
C THR A 87 -1.86 -22.49 -12.77
N VAL A 88 -1.83 -22.70 -11.45
CA VAL A 88 -2.22 -21.68 -10.47
C VAL A 88 -1.16 -20.58 -10.38
N LYS A 89 -1.61 -19.34 -10.56
CA LYS A 89 -0.83 -18.10 -10.50
C LYS A 89 -1.08 -17.31 -9.22
N THR A 90 -2.28 -17.41 -8.67
CA THR A 90 -2.70 -16.61 -7.51
C THR A 90 -3.30 -17.48 -6.40
N ILE A 91 -2.91 -17.19 -5.16
CA ILE A 91 -3.60 -17.64 -3.95
C ILE A 91 -4.27 -16.42 -3.30
N GLY A 92 -5.59 -16.44 -3.16
CA GLY A 92 -6.42 -15.34 -2.66
C GLY A 92 -6.32 -15.08 -1.17
N PHE A 93 -7.00 -14.02 -0.73
CA PHE A 93 -6.97 -13.52 0.65
C PHE A 93 -7.47 -14.60 1.62
N HIS A 94 -6.70 -14.86 2.67
CA HIS A 94 -7.05 -15.85 3.71
C HIS A 94 -7.42 -17.24 3.17
N ALA A 95 -6.89 -17.65 2.00
CA ALA A 95 -7.31 -18.88 1.33
C ALA A 95 -7.16 -20.14 2.20
N PHE A 96 -6.07 -20.27 2.96
CA PHE A 96 -5.75 -21.37 3.89
C PHE A 96 -5.71 -20.95 5.35
N ASP A 97 -6.28 -19.80 5.68
CA ASP A 97 -6.29 -19.30 7.05
C ASP A 97 -6.94 -20.32 8.01
N ASN A 98 -6.25 -20.57 9.13
CA ASN A 98 -6.60 -21.53 10.17
C ASN A 98 -6.70 -22.99 9.67
N CYS A 99 -5.95 -23.35 8.62
CA CYS A 99 -5.71 -24.74 8.22
C CYS A 99 -4.67 -25.41 9.11
N VAL A 100 -4.98 -25.54 10.41
CA VAL A 100 -4.04 -25.90 11.48
C VAL A 100 -3.32 -27.23 11.35
N LYS A 101 -3.74 -28.12 10.43
CA LYS A 101 -3.16 -29.46 10.21
C LYS A 101 -2.30 -29.58 8.97
N ILE A 102 -2.22 -28.56 8.11
CA ILE A 102 -1.29 -28.56 6.97
C ILE A 102 0.12 -28.51 7.52
N LYS A 103 0.92 -29.54 7.24
CA LYS A 103 2.34 -29.64 7.67
C LYS A 103 3.30 -29.21 6.57
N ASP A 104 2.95 -29.57 5.35
CA ASP A 104 3.74 -29.36 4.14
C ASP A 104 2.76 -28.99 3.02
N ILE A 105 3.13 -27.98 2.23
CA ILE A 105 2.38 -27.58 1.04
C ILE A 105 3.37 -27.29 -0.09
N LYS A 106 3.15 -27.90 -1.25
CA LYS A 106 3.91 -27.58 -2.46
C LYS A 106 3.19 -26.43 -3.18
N LEU A 107 3.87 -25.29 -3.29
CA LEU A 107 3.42 -24.18 -4.13
C LEU A 107 3.85 -24.43 -5.59
N PRO A 108 3.04 -24.01 -6.58
CA PRO A 108 3.37 -24.19 -7.99
C PRO A 108 4.51 -23.27 -8.43
N ASP A 109 5.31 -23.71 -9.40
CA ASP A 109 6.54 -23.00 -9.81
C ASP A 109 6.24 -21.64 -10.48
N ASN A 110 5.08 -21.55 -11.16
CA ASN A 110 4.61 -20.34 -11.85
C ASN A 110 3.73 -19.45 -10.96
N LEU A 111 3.72 -19.67 -9.64
CA LEU A 111 2.96 -18.80 -8.73
C LEU A 111 3.53 -17.39 -8.76
N GLU A 112 2.66 -16.41 -8.97
CA GLU A 112 2.99 -14.99 -9.06
C GLU A 112 2.62 -14.26 -7.75
N VAL A 113 1.50 -14.62 -7.12
CA VAL A 113 0.97 -13.88 -5.97
C VAL A 113 0.41 -14.80 -4.86
N ILE A 114 0.78 -14.50 -3.62
CA ILE A 114 0.19 -15.06 -2.39
C ILE A 114 -0.39 -13.90 -1.58
N GLN A 115 -1.72 -13.74 -1.58
CA GLN A 115 -2.38 -12.59 -0.98
C GLN A 115 -2.34 -12.60 0.55
N THR A 116 -2.64 -11.43 1.14
CA THR A 116 -2.67 -11.19 2.59
C THR A 116 -3.39 -12.30 3.35
N GLY A 117 -2.75 -12.76 4.43
CA GLY A 117 -3.28 -13.79 5.34
C GLY A 117 -3.47 -15.18 4.73
N ALA A 118 -2.99 -15.46 3.51
CA ALA A 118 -3.28 -16.72 2.82
C ALA A 118 -2.97 -17.99 3.64
N PHE A 119 -1.92 -17.99 4.48
CA PHE A 119 -1.56 -19.09 5.38
C PHE A 119 -1.58 -18.68 6.85
N TYR A 120 -2.35 -17.65 7.21
CA TYR A 120 -2.51 -17.19 8.59
C TYR A 120 -2.90 -18.35 9.51
N ASN A 121 -2.24 -18.45 10.68
CA ASN A 121 -2.52 -19.46 11.70
C ASN A 121 -2.46 -20.92 11.19
N CYS A 122 -1.63 -21.21 10.18
CA CYS A 122 -1.27 -22.57 9.78
C CYS A 122 -0.24 -23.17 10.76
N ILE A 123 -0.64 -23.36 12.02
CA ILE A 123 0.26 -23.67 13.16
C ILE A 123 1.14 -24.93 13.00
N SER A 124 0.77 -25.85 12.10
CA SER A 124 1.52 -27.09 11.85
C SER A 124 2.48 -27.00 10.66
N LEU A 125 2.42 -25.93 9.86
CA LEU A 125 3.26 -25.77 8.67
C LEU A 125 4.72 -25.69 9.11
N LYS A 126 5.58 -26.55 8.55
CA LYS A 126 6.98 -26.68 8.99
C LYS A 126 7.97 -26.02 8.06
N LYS A 127 7.71 -26.06 6.77
CA LYS A 127 8.58 -25.50 5.74
C LYS A 127 7.74 -24.91 4.63
N ILE A 128 8.24 -23.82 4.04
CA ILE A 128 7.67 -23.27 2.81
C ILE A 128 8.78 -22.88 1.83
N GLU A 129 8.56 -23.18 0.56
CA GLU A 129 9.39 -22.70 -0.55
C GLU A 129 8.58 -21.67 -1.33
N ILE A 130 9.04 -20.42 -1.35
CA ILE A 130 8.40 -19.31 -2.04
C ILE A 130 8.86 -19.31 -3.51
N PRO A 131 7.95 -19.51 -4.48
CA PRO A 131 8.29 -19.68 -5.89
C PRO A 131 8.96 -18.46 -6.54
N LYS A 132 9.59 -18.68 -7.70
CA LYS A 132 10.39 -17.66 -8.42
C LYS A 132 9.57 -16.47 -8.90
N GLY A 133 8.29 -16.69 -9.22
CA GLY A 133 7.38 -15.65 -9.71
C GLY A 133 6.89 -14.69 -8.63
N VAL A 134 7.04 -15.05 -7.35
CA VAL A 134 6.60 -14.21 -6.23
C VAL A 134 7.65 -13.14 -5.94
N SER A 135 7.26 -11.88 -5.99
CA SER A 135 8.14 -10.71 -5.77
C SER A 135 8.07 -10.11 -4.37
N ALA A 136 7.02 -10.44 -3.61
CA ALA A 136 6.79 -9.93 -2.26
C ALA A 136 6.08 -10.95 -1.37
N VAL A 137 6.37 -10.91 -0.06
CA VAL A 137 5.56 -11.57 0.95
C VAL A 137 4.59 -10.53 1.53
N TYR A 138 3.29 -10.73 1.30
CA TYR A 138 2.25 -9.80 1.73
C TYR A 138 1.96 -9.89 3.23
N THR A 139 1.13 -8.97 3.71
CA THR A 139 0.79 -8.80 5.12
C THR A 139 0.24 -10.11 5.70
N GLU A 140 0.71 -10.49 6.88
CA GLU A 140 0.22 -11.63 7.66
C GLU A 140 0.22 -13.00 6.95
N VAL A 141 0.84 -13.15 5.77
CA VAL A 141 0.72 -14.36 4.94
C VAL A 141 1.05 -15.63 5.72
N PHE A 142 2.10 -15.62 6.54
CA PHE A 142 2.52 -16.74 7.39
C PHE A 142 2.46 -16.40 8.88
N SER A 143 1.69 -15.38 9.29
CA SER A 143 1.53 -15.04 10.70
C SER A 143 0.95 -16.23 11.48
N ASP A 144 1.41 -16.42 12.71
CA ASP A 144 1.08 -17.53 13.61
C ASP A 144 1.36 -18.94 13.03
N CYS A 145 2.22 -19.08 12.02
CA CYS A 145 2.76 -20.39 11.61
C CYS A 145 3.79 -20.90 12.62
N ARG A 146 3.36 -21.20 13.85
CA ARG A 146 4.23 -21.47 15.01
C ARG A 146 5.19 -22.65 14.84
N SER A 147 4.89 -23.60 13.95
CA SER A 147 5.78 -24.72 13.64
C SER A 147 6.74 -24.47 12.48
N LEU A 148 6.70 -23.29 11.85
CA LEU A 148 7.51 -22.98 10.68
C LEU A 148 8.98 -22.88 11.10
N GLU A 149 9.80 -23.77 10.56
CA GLU A 149 11.23 -23.92 10.89
C GLU A 149 12.14 -23.41 9.77
N ASP A 150 11.70 -23.48 8.52
CA ASP A 150 12.50 -23.16 7.33
C ASP A 150 11.68 -22.42 6.26
N ILE A 151 12.27 -21.38 5.70
CA ILE A 151 11.72 -20.57 4.60
C ILE A 151 12.80 -20.46 3.53
N VAL A 152 12.46 -20.89 2.32
CA VAL A 152 13.35 -20.79 1.17
C VAL A 152 12.74 -19.87 0.12
N PHE A 153 13.45 -18.80 -0.23
CA PHE A 153 13.09 -17.93 -1.36
C PHE A 153 13.77 -18.45 -2.63
N LEU A 154 12.99 -18.82 -3.65
CA LEU A 154 13.52 -19.31 -4.93
C LEU A 154 13.78 -18.18 -5.94
N GLY A 155 13.18 -17.01 -5.73
CA GLY A 155 13.30 -15.83 -6.58
C GLY A 155 13.74 -14.56 -5.84
N ASN A 156 13.53 -13.42 -6.49
CA ASN A 156 13.85 -12.11 -5.93
C ASN A 156 12.66 -11.60 -5.13
N ILE A 157 12.78 -11.61 -3.80
CA ILE A 157 11.85 -10.90 -2.93
C ILE A 157 12.37 -9.50 -2.71
N VAL A 158 11.55 -8.49 -3.00
CA VAL A 158 11.87 -7.08 -2.79
C VAL A 158 11.29 -6.57 -1.47
N LYS A 159 10.17 -7.16 -1.02
CA LYS A 159 9.45 -6.74 0.17
C LYS A 159 8.93 -7.91 1.00
N ILE A 160 9.12 -7.83 2.31
CA ILE A 160 8.40 -8.59 3.32
C ILE A 160 7.50 -7.59 4.05
N SER A 161 6.19 -7.78 3.99
CA SER A 161 5.20 -6.82 4.53
C SER A 161 4.92 -7.04 6.01
N ASP A 162 4.03 -6.22 6.56
CA ASP A 162 3.74 -6.16 7.98
C ASP A 162 3.22 -7.51 8.51
N SER A 163 3.70 -7.90 9.69
CA SER A 163 3.37 -9.16 10.38
C SER A 163 3.49 -10.43 9.51
N ALA A 164 4.20 -10.39 8.37
CA ALA A 164 4.24 -11.49 7.41
C ALA A 164 4.63 -12.85 8.02
N PHE A 165 5.50 -12.85 9.03
CA PHE A 165 5.96 -14.01 9.78
C PHE A 165 5.79 -13.83 11.30
N GLU A 166 4.93 -12.91 11.76
CA GLU A 166 4.70 -12.70 13.19
C GLU A 166 4.33 -14.03 13.88
N GLY A 167 4.92 -14.31 15.04
CA GLY A 167 4.60 -15.53 15.80
C GLY A 167 5.12 -16.84 15.18
N CYS A 168 6.03 -16.81 14.19
CA CYS A 168 6.73 -18.02 13.72
C CYS A 168 7.78 -18.49 14.75
N GLU A 169 7.30 -18.98 15.90
CA GLU A 169 8.11 -19.27 17.10
C GLU A 169 9.28 -20.24 16.87
N LYS A 170 9.17 -21.17 15.92
CA LYS A 170 10.23 -22.15 15.60
C LYS A 170 11.18 -21.73 14.49
N LEU A 171 10.98 -20.58 13.85
CA LEU A 171 11.85 -20.12 12.78
C LEU A 171 13.21 -19.76 13.39
N LYS A 172 14.26 -20.49 13.00
CA LYS A 172 15.60 -20.32 13.62
C LYS A 172 16.50 -19.36 12.86
N THR A 173 16.42 -19.43 11.53
CA THR A 173 17.26 -18.69 10.61
C THR A 173 16.42 -18.36 9.38
N ILE A 174 16.77 -17.29 8.70
CA ILE A 174 16.22 -16.95 7.39
C ILE A 174 17.33 -16.36 6.52
N LYS A 175 17.40 -16.82 5.27
CA LYS A 175 18.35 -16.29 4.28
C LYS A 175 17.62 -15.31 3.39
N PHE A 176 17.73 -14.02 3.69
CA PHE A 176 17.16 -12.99 2.84
C PHE A 176 17.86 -12.96 1.48
N PRO A 177 17.12 -12.80 0.37
CA PRO A 177 17.73 -12.53 -0.92
C PRO A 177 18.33 -11.13 -0.93
N ASN A 178 19.41 -10.93 -1.70
CA ASN A 178 20.07 -9.61 -1.81
C ASN A 178 19.16 -8.53 -2.40
N SER A 179 18.07 -8.91 -3.09
CA SER A 179 17.07 -8.00 -3.65
C SER A 179 16.13 -7.40 -2.60
N LEU A 180 16.19 -7.84 -1.34
CA LEU A 180 15.24 -7.41 -0.32
C LEU A 180 15.55 -5.97 0.12
N GLU A 181 14.60 -5.07 -0.14
CA GLU A 181 14.72 -3.64 0.17
C GLU A 181 13.88 -3.22 1.39
N LYS A 182 12.79 -3.95 1.70
CA LYS A 182 11.87 -3.59 2.79
C LYS A 182 11.46 -4.77 3.65
N ILE A 183 11.57 -4.58 4.97
CA ILE A 183 10.97 -5.43 6.00
C ILE A 183 9.91 -4.59 6.73
N GLY A 184 8.68 -5.09 6.79
CA GLY A 184 7.53 -4.39 7.35
C GLY A 184 7.46 -4.38 8.87
N LYS A 185 6.49 -3.62 9.39
CA LYS A 185 6.16 -3.51 10.81
C LYS A 185 5.83 -4.88 11.38
N TYR A 186 6.39 -5.23 12.53
CA TYR A 186 6.16 -6.53 13.19
C TYR A 186 6.47 -7.79 12.36
N ALA A 187 7.16 -7.67 11.20
CA ALA A 187 7.28 -8.76 10.23
C ALA A 187 7.80 -10.09 10.81
N PHE A 188 8.70 -10.04 11.80
CA PHE A 188 9.23 -11.20 12.53
C PHE A 188 8.99 -11.10 14.04
N ARG A 189 8.02 -10.27 14.47
CA ARG A 189 7.69 -10.11 15.89
C ARG A 189 7.35 -11.46 16.50
N ASN A 190 7.85 -11.72 17.70
CA ASN A 190 7.68 -12.98 18.43
C ASN A 190 8.17 -14.25 17.69
N CYS A 191 9.04 -14.14 16.68
CA CYS A 191 9.81 -15.30 16.17
C CYS A 191 10.89 -15.69 17.19
N SER A 192 10.45 -16.31 18.29
CA SER A 192 11.24 -16.46 19.51
C SER A 192 12.48 -17.35 19.39
N SER A 193 12.60 -18.15 18.33
CA SER A 193 13.80 -18.95 18.02
C SER A 193 14.72 -18.30 16.98
N LEU A 194 14.33 -17.16 16.39
CA LEU A 194 15.07 -16.53 15.29
C LEU A 194 16.34 -15.90 15.85
N ALA A 195 17.48 -16.55 15.63
CA ALA A 195 18.74 -16.23 16.29
C ALA A 195 19.84 -15.77 15.33
N ASP A 196 19.70 -16.08 14.04
CA ASP A 196 20.72 -15.81 13.02
C ASP A 196 20.06 -15.34 11.72
N ILE A 197 20.29 -14.06 11.39
CA ILE A 197 19.86 -13.43 10.13
C ILE A 197 20.97 -12.53 9.61
N ASN A 198 21.04 -12.41 8.29
CA ASN A 198 21.89 -11.43 7.63
C ASN A 198 21.01 -10.45 6.85
N ILE A 199 20.87 -9.22 7.37
CA ILE A 199 20.14 -8.16 6.68
C ILE A 199 20.95 -7.72 5.45
N PRO A 200 20.37 -7.67 4.24
CA PRO A 200 21.08 -7.25 3.04
C PRO A 200 21.63 -5.82 3.14
N GLU A 201 22.74 -5.58 2.44
CA GLU A 201 23.46 -4.30 2.43
C GLU A 201 22.66 -3.14 1.83
N ASP A 202 21.75 -3.45 0.90
CA ASP A 202 20.90 -2.50 0.18
C ASP A 202 19.51 -2.38 0.83
N ILE A 203 19.34 -2.83 2.08
CA ILE A 203 18.09 -2.66 2.82
C ILE A 203 17.77 -1.16 2.94
N LYS A 204 16.56 -0.78 2.55
CA LYS A 204 16.09 0.60 2.62
C LYS A 204 15.27 0.83 3.88
N THR A 205 14.38 -0.09 4.24
CA THR A 205 13.46 0.13 5.37
C THR A 205 13.29 -1.12 6.21
N VAL A 206 13.29 -0.93 7.52
CA VAL A 206 12.92 -1.93 8.53
C VAL A 206 11.85 -1.31 9.41
N GLY A 207 10.68 -1.94 9.43
CA GLY A 207 9.52 -1.45 10.15
C GLY A 207 9.63 -1.58 11.67
N GLU A 208 8.75 -0.85 12.35
CA GLU A 208 8.68 -0.79 13.81
C GLU A 208 8.54 -2.20 14.38
N ASP A 209 9.36 -2.49 15.40
CA ASP A 209 9.34 -3.76 16.14
C ASP A 209 9.40 -5.01 15.25
N ALA A 210 9.96 -4.90 14.02
CA ALA A 210 10.06 -6.02 13.08
C ALA A 210 10.73 -7.25 13.71
N PHE A 211 11.64 -7.06 14.66
CA PHE A 211 12.36 -8.13 15.37
C PHE A 211 12.06 -8.18 16.88
N LEU A 212 11.00 -7.52 17.36
CA LEU A 212 10.64 -7.54 18.78
C LEU A 212 10.33 -8.98 19.23
N GLY A 213 10.91 -9.41 20.36
CA GLY A 213 10.68 -10.74 20.91
C GLY A 213 11.46 -11.88 20.25
N THR A 214 12.28 -11.60 19.23
CA THR A 214 13.19 -12.58 18.60
C THR A 214 14.38 -12.94 19.49
N ASP A 215 15.01 -14.08 19.23
CA ASP A 215 16.24 -14.49 19.94
C ASP A 215 17.45 -13.63 19.55
N ILE A 216 17.50 -13.17 18.28
CA ILE A 216 18.55 -12.29 17.78
C ILE A 216 18.54 -10.97 18.54
N LEU A 217 17.41 -10.27 18.62
CA LEU A 217 17.36 -8.98 19.32
C LEU A 217 17.66 -9.12 20.83
N LYS A 218 17.24 -10.23 21.46
CA LYS A 218 17.55 -10.52 22.87
C LYS A 218 19.04 -10.75 23.13
N LYS A 219 19.77 -11.21 22.12
CA LYS A 219 21.21 -11.54 22.21
C LYS A 219 22.10 -10.45 21.65
N THR A 220 21.56 -9.50 20.89
CA THR A 220 22.31 -8.35 20.40
C THR A 220 22.79 -7.50 21.57
N ASP A 221 24.08 -7.16 21.55
CA ASP A 221 24.66 -6.25 22.53
C ASP A 221 24.04 -4.86 22.41
N ILE A 222 23.59 -4.32 23.54
CA ILE A 222 23.23 -2.91 23.68
C ILE A 222 24.53 -2.14 23.93
N ASP A 223 24.82 -1.15 23.09
CA ASP A 223 26.02 -0.33 23.24
C ASP A 223 25.92 0.67 24.41
N GLU A 224 26.99 1.42 24.64
CA GLU A 224 27.05 2.42 25.72
C GLU A 224 26.00 3.55 25.58
N TYR A 225 25.52 3.79 24.35
CA TYR A 225 24.46 4.74 24.00
C TYR A 225 23.06 4.14 24.06
N GLY A 226 22.92 2.89 24.53
CA GLY A 226 21.61 2.24 24.67
C GLY A 226 21.04 1.72 23.35
N CYS A 227 21.85 1.57 22.32
CA CYS A 227 21.39 1.18 20.99
C CYS A 227 21.75 -0.27 20.65
N ALA A 228 20.84 -0.98 19.98
CA ALA A 228 21.10 -2.33 19.45
C ALA A 228 20.90 -2.38 17.93
N TYR A 229 21.78 -3.12 17.25
CA TYR A 229 21.89 -3.12 15.80
C TYR A 229 21.81 -4.53 15.25
N ILE A 230 21.14 -4.70 14.11
CA ILE A 230 21.18 -5.93 13.33
C ILE A 230 21.77 -5.58 11.95
N GLY A 231 22.97 -6.06 11.68
CA GLY A 231 23.74 -5.60 10.52
C GLY A 231 24.02 -4.10 10.62
N LYS A 232 23.67 -3.35 9.56
CA LYS A 232 23.81 -1.88 9.49
C LYS A 232 22.54 -1.12 9.85
N VAL A 233 21.57 -1.78 10.49
CA VAL A 233 20.29 -1.19 10.88
C VAL A 233 20.26 -1.02 12.39
N LEU A 234 19.99 0.21 12.85
CA LEU A 234 19.63 0.48 14.23
C LEU A 234 18.16 0.06 14.44
N VAL A 235 17.91 -0.90 15.32
CA VAL A 235 16.58 -1.53 15.48
C VAL A 235 15.98 -1.35 16.87
N TYR A 236 16.73 -0.80 17.82
CA TYR A 236 16.29 -0.61 19.20
C TYR A 236 17.07 0.51 19.87
N SER A 237 16.38 1.28 20.71
CA SER A 237 16.97 2.25 21.62
C SER A 237 16.43 2.11 23.04
N ASP A 238 17.28 2.39 24.02
CA ASP A 238 16.94 2.57 25.42
C ASP A 238 16.37 3.98 25.64
N ARG A 239 15.16 4.07 26.21
CA ARG A 239 14.44 5.32 26.44
C ARG A 239 14.95 6.13 27.63
N ASP A 240 15.88 5.60 28.40
CA ASP A 240 16.50 6.32 29.53
C ASP A 240 17.69 7.21 29.09
N LYS A 241 18.09 7.17 27.81
CA LYS A 241 19.28 7.84 27.30
C LYS A 241 19.00 9.28 26.88
N GLU A 242 19.69 10.23 27.52
CA GLU A 242 19.63 11.64 27.13
C GLU A 242 20.49 11.98 25.90
N TYR A 243 21.53 11.20 25.63
CA TYR A 243 22.44 11.39 24.50
C TYR A 243 22.71 10.05 23.81
N VAL A 244 22.57 10.07 22.49
CA VAL A 244 22.82 8.91 21.63
C VAL A 244 23.81 9.29 20.54
N LYS A 245 24.85 8.47 20.35
CA LYS A 245 25.71 8.52 19.17
C LYS A 245 25.50 7.25 18.37
N VAL A 246 24.95 7.39 17.17
CA VAL A 246 24.69 6.27 16.27
C VAL A 246 26.01 5.80 15.66
N LYS A 247 26.23 4.48 15.59
CA LYS A 247 27.51 3.90 15.14
C LYS A 247 27.85 4.24 13.70
N ASP A 248 29.14 4.46 13.43
CA ASP A 248 29.70 4.89 12.14
C ASP A 248 29.34 4.03 10.91
N TYR A 249 28.93 2.77 11.08
CA TYR A 249 28.55 1.89 9.96
C TYR A 249 27.04 1.86 9.67
N THR A 250 26.23 2.58 10.45
CA THR A 250 24.77 2.51 10.40
C THR A 250 24.24 3.21 9.16
N LYS A 251 23.49 2.48 8.33
CA LYS A 251 22.85 3.02 7.13
C LYS A 251 21.39 3.40 7.34
N VAL A 252 20.68 2.65 8.19
CA VAL A 252 19.23 2.80 8.37
C VAL A 252 18.91 2.87 9.85
N ILE A 253 18.15 3.88 10.24
CA ILE A 253 17.40 3.89 11.50
C ILE A 253 16.02 3.30 11.20
N ALA A 254 15.69 2.17 11.85
CA ALA A 254 14.40 1.53 11.67
C ALA A 254 13.25 2.43 12.15
N ASP A 255 12.05 2.11 11.69
CA ASP A 255 10.84 2.86 12.06
C ASP A 255 10.60 2.75 13.57
N GLY A 256 10.14 3.83 14.20
CA GLY A 256 9.75 3.88 15.61
C GLY A 256 10.86 3.68 16.66
N VAL A 257 12.15 3.63 16.29
CA VAL A 257 13.24 3.25 17.21
C VAL A 257 13.34 4.13 18.46
N PHE A 258 13.14 5.44 18.33
CA PHE A 258 13.10 6.41 19.44
C PHE A 258 11.69 6.97 19.66
N TYR A 259 10.65 6.27 19.20
CA TYR A 259 9.26 6.67 19.46
C TYR A 259 9.03 6.89 20.96
N ASP A 260 8.46 8.03 21.32
CA ASP A 260 8.08 8.37 22.70
C ASP A 260 9.28 8.28 23.68
N ASN A 261 10.43 8.76 23.20
CA ASN A 261 11.65 8.94 23.99
C ASN A 261 11.75 10.39 24.49
N GLU A 262 11.01 10.68 25.56
CA GLU A 262 10.97 12.01 26.19
C GLU A 262 12.30 12.43 26.82
N ASN A 263 13.24 11.50 27.07
CA ASN A 263 14.53 11.82 27.70
C ASN A 263 15.61 12.23 26.69
N LEU A 264 15.49 11.84 25.43
CA LEU A 264 16.50 12.10 24.40
C LEU A 264 16.63 13.60 24.14
N LYS A 265 17.77 14.18 24.49
CA LYS A 265 18.10 15.60 24.29
C LYS A 265 18.99 15.84 23.10
N LYS A 266 19.82 14.86 22.74
CA LYS A 266 20.80 14.98 21.67
C LYS A 266 21.03 13.66 20.97
N ILE A 267 21.07 13.69 19.64
CA ILE A 267 21.54 12.59 18.81
C ILE A 267 22.65 13.04 17.86
N GLU A 268 23.64 12.18 17.68
CA GLU A 268 24.70 12.33 16.67
C GLU A 268 24.58 11.21 15.63
N PHE A 269 24.39 11.60 14.37
CA PHE A 269 24.32 10.68 13.24
C PHE A 269 25.69 10.49 12.57
N PRO A 270 25.97 9.29 12.02
CA PRO A 270 27.18 9.05 11.23
C PRO A 270 27.00 9.50 9.77
N ASP A 271 28.11 9.78 9.08
CA ASP A 271 28.13 10.14 7.66
C ASP A 271 27.69 8.99 6.72
N SER A 272 27.55 7.77 7.24
CA SER A 272 27.09 6.60 6.48
C SER A 272 25.57 6.43 6.49
N LEU A 273 24.84 7.29 7.21
CA LEU A 273 23.39 7.19 7.33
C LEU A 273 22.72 7.57 6.00
N GLU A 274 21.89 6.68 5.50
CA GLU A 274 21.16 6.83 4.23
C GLU A 274 19.66 7.09 4.48
N ARG A 275 19.10 6.61 5.60
CA ARG A 275 17.66 6.79 5.90
C ARG A 275 17.34 6.97 7.38
N ILE A 276 16.41 7.89 7.64
CA ILE A 276 15.69 8.03 8.91
C ILE A 276 14.29 7.41 8.76
N GLY A 277 13.97 6.38 9.56
CA GLY A 277 12.73 5.63 9.50
C GLY A 277 11.48 6.42 9.90
N ASN A 278 10.31 5.90 9.53
CA ASN A 278 9.01 6.46 9.88
C ASN A 278 8.84 6.46 11.41
N GLU A 279 8.21 7.50 11.95
CA GLU A 279 7.94 7.66 13.39
C GLU A 279 9.18 7.53 14.31
N SER A 280 10.40 7.55 13.74
CA SER A 280 11.62 7.15 14.45
C SER A 280 11.97 8.03 15.65
N PHE A 281 11.57 9.30 15.65
CA PHE A 281 11.73 10.27 16.74
C PHE A 281 10.41 10.93 17.14
N ARG A 282 9.27 10.30 16.80
CA ARG A 282 7.95 10.79 17.16
C ARG A 282 7.85 10.95 18.69
N SER A 283 7.30 12.07 19.15
CA SER A 283 7.16 12.41 20.58
C SER A 283 8.48 12.46 21.36
N CYS A 284 9.61 12.77 20.70
CA CYS A 284 10.87 13.14 21.38
C CYS A 284 10.83 14.60 21.88
N GLU A 285 10.07 14.88 22.93
CA GLU A 285 9.81 16.26 23.41
C GLU A 285 11.05 16.99 23.93
N SER A 286 12.09 16.29 24.39
CA SER A 286 13.34 16.91 24.85
C SER A 286 14.36 17.17 23.73
N LEU A 287 14.12 16.66 22.52
CA LEU A 287 15.04 16.79 21.39
C LEU A 287 14.82 18.14 20.72
N GLU A 288 15.68 19.12 21.02
CA GLU A 288 15.50 20.51 20.58
C GLU A 288 16.16 20.83 19.23
N GLU A 289 17.22 20.11 18.85
CA GLU A 289 17.96 20.38 17.63
C GLU A 289 18.38 19.10 16.94
N ILE A 290 18.40 19.14 15.60
CA ILE A 290 18.94 18.05 14.81
C ILE A 290 19.70 18.54 13.58
N SER A 291 20.78 17.83 13.26
CA SER A 291 21.55 18.01 12.03
C SER A 291 21.58 16.69 11.28
N VAL A 292 20.84 16.63 10.18
CA VAL A 292 20.80 15.44 9.31
C VAL A 292 22.10 15.39 8.49
N PRO A 293 22.81 14.24 8.43
CA PRO A 293 24.08 14.12 7.72
C PRO A 293 23.88 13.97 6.21
N GLU A 294 24.87 14.42 5.44
CA GLU A 294 24.95 14.14 3.99
C GLU A 294 24.87 12.63 3.74
N GLY A 295 24.06 12.23 2.76
CA GLY A 295 23.78 10.82 2.46
C GLY A 295 22.35 10.41 2.77
N VAL A 296 21.69 11.10 3.71
CA VAL A 296 20.25 10.89 3.95
C VAL A 296 19.45 11.49 2.81
N ASP A 297 18.72 10.63 2.08
CA ASP A 297 17.88 11.03 0.95
C ASP A 297 16.40 11.16 1.34
N ILE A 298 15.96 10.41 2.36
CA ILE A 298 14.56 10.35 2.80
C ILE A 298 14.47 10.55 4.32
N ILE A 299 13.60 11.48 4.72
CA ILE A 299 13.06 11.59 6.08
C ILE A 299 11.69 10.89 6.11
N GLY A 300 11.54 9.88 6.95
CA GLY A 300 10.32 9.08 7.04
C GLY A 300 9.06 9.86 7.45
N GLU A 301 7.91 9.26 7.17
CA GLU A 301 6.60 9.74 7.61
C GLU A 301 6.58 9.88 9.13
N SER A 302 6.04 11.00 9.64
CA SER A 302 5.92 11.30 11.06
C SER A 302 7.25 11.20 11.84
N ALA A 303 8.40 11.23 11.16
CA ALA A 303 9.70 10.94 11.77
C ALA A 303 9.97 11.76 13.03
N PHE A 304 9.59 13.04 13.05
CA PHE A 304 9.74 13.95 14.17
C PHE A 304 8.41 14.55 14.64
N MET A 305 7.28 13.89 14.36
CA MET A 305 5.97 14.40 14.78
C MET A 305 5.94 14.58 16.31
N TYR A 306 5.42 15.70 16.82
CA TYR A 306 5.41 16.03 18.26
C TYR A 306 6.79 16.12 18.94
N SER A 307 7.91 16.23 18.21
CA SER A 307 9.22 16.44 18.83
C SER A 307 9.38 17.89 19.35
N GLY A 308 10.28 18.09 20.34
CA GLY A 308 10.61 19.41 20.89
C GLY A 308 11.49 20.30 20.01
N LEU A 309 11.58 19.98 18.71
CA LEU A 309 12.53 20.60 17.79
C LEU A 309 12.28 22.10 17.68
N LYS A 310 13.35 22.87 17.81
CA LYS A 310 13.43 24.31 17.56
C LYS A 310 14.16 24.60 16.26
N LYS A 311 15.17 23.78 15.95
CA LYS A 311 16.04 23.91 14.79
C LYS A 311 16.31 22.58 14.11
N VAL A 312 16.21 22.57 12.78
CA VAL A 312 16.51 21.41 11.92
C VAL A 312 17.44 21.85 10.79
N SER A 313 18.58 21.17 10.67
CA SER A 313 19.51 21.36 9.54
C SER A 313 19.40 20.18 8.58
N LEU A 314 18.98 20.45 7.35
CA LEU A 314 18.88 19.45 6.27
C LEU A 314 20.01 19.63 5.25
N PRO A 315 20.67 18.54 4.81
CA PRO A 315 21.71 18.53 3.78
C PRO A 315 21.13 18.55 2.36
N GLU A 316 21.97 18.82 1.35
CA GLU A 316 21.54 18.85 -0.07
C GLU A 316 21.34 17.42 -0.66
N SER A 317 21.43 16.38 0.17
CA SER A 317 21.04 15.02 -0.22
C SER A 317 19.56 14.71 0.01
N VAL A 318 18.83 15.48 0.83
CA VAL A 318 17.42 15.20 1.18
C VAL A 318 16.50 15.52 0.01
N VAL A 319 15.95 14.48 -0.62
CA VAL A 319 15.04 14.59 -1.78
C VAL A 319 13.57 14.48 -1.35
N ASP A 320 13.29 13.71 -0.29
CA ASP A 320 11.92 13.42 0.19
C ASP A 320 11.78 13.68 1.69
N ILE A 321 10.77 14.45 2.06
CA ILE A 321 10.35 14.69 3.44
C ILE A 321 8.93 14.14 3.57
N GLY A 322 8.75 13.05 4.33
CA GLY A 322 7.50 12.31 4.42
C GLY A 322 6.33 13.09 5.06
N ASP A 323 5.14 12.51 4.94
CA ASP A 323 3.91 13.07 5.51
C ASP A 323 4.07 13.27 7.03
N TYR A 324 3.54 14.37 7.55
CA TYR A 324 3.57 14.71 8.97
C TYR A 324 4.97 14.76 9.62
N ALA A 325 6.06 14.76 8.84
CA ALA A 325 7.42 14.55 9.37
C ALA A 325 7.80 15.50 10.52
N PHE A 326 7.35 16.76 10.50
CA PHE A 326 7.55 17.75 11.56
C PHE A 326 6.22 18.31 12.11
N MET A 327 5.11 17.60 11.89
CA MET A 327 3.80 18.03 12.36
C MET A 327 3.81 18.13 13.89
N GLU A 328 3.24 19.22 14.41
CA GLU A 328 3.13 19.48 15.87
C GLU A 328 4.48 19.68 16.58
N CYS A 329 5.57 19.93 15.84
CA CYS A 329 6.80 20.52 16.40
C CYS A 329 6.56 22.00 16.70
N ILE A 330 5.80 22.28 17.77
CA ILE A 330 5.22 23.60 18.04
C ILE A 330 6.25 24.72 18.22
N HIS A 331 7.53 24.41 18.48
CA HIS A 331 8.60 25.38 18.66
C HIS A 331 9.59 25.43 17.49
N LEU A 332 9.37 24.62 16.44
CA LEU A 332 10.23 24.56 15.28
C LEU A 332 10.10 25.88 14.53
N SER A 333 11.15 26.69 14.53
CA SER A 333 11.17 28.03 13.91
C SER A 333 12.33 28.21 12.93
N GLU A 334 13.33 27.33 12.95
CA GLU A 334 14.47 27.37 12.03
C GLU A 334 14.61 26.04 11.30
N ILE A 335 14.26 26.01 10.00
CA ILE A 335 14.58 24.90 9.11
C ILE A 335 15.04 25.40 7.75
N ASN A 336 16.12 24.80 7.25
CA ASN A 336 16.61 25.03 5.89
C ASN A 336 16.10 23.90 4.99
N ILE A 337 15.15 24.20 4.10
CA ILE A 337 14.68 23.24 3.09
C ILE A 337 15.62 23.31 1.87
N PRO A 338 16.34 22.23 1.52
CA PRO A 338 17.31 22.24 0.44
C PRO A 338 16.64 22.29 -0.94
N LYS A 339 17.39 22.72 -1.97
CA LYS A 339 16.79 22.95 -3.31
C LYS A 339 16.50 21.66 -4.07
N CYS A 340 17.18 20.58 -3.72
CA CYS A 340 17.01 19.26 -4.30
C CYS A 340 15.72 18.55 -3.86
N VAL A 341 14.96 19.08 -2.89
CA VAL A 341 13.71 18.47 -2.45
C VAL A 341 12.74 18.38 -3.63
N GLU A 342 12.20 17.18 -3.83
CA GLU A 342 11.21 16.81 -4.84
C GLU A 342 9.86 16.42 -4.22
N ASN A 343 9.82 16.19 -2.90
CA ASN A 343 8.58 15.93 -2.17
C ASN A 343 8.61 16.55 -0.76
N ILE A 344 7.54 17.26 -0.42
CA ILE A 344 7.21 17.66 0.96
C ILE A 344 5.82 17.11 1.24
N GLY A 345 5.79 16.15 2.17
CA GLY A 345 4.63 15.37 2.51
C GLY A 345 3.51 16.18 3.13
N TYR A 346 2.34 15.56 3.13
CA TYR A 346 1.08 16.11 3.58
C TYR A 346 1.18 16.54 5.05
N TRP A 347 0.78 17.79 5.34
CA TRP A 347 0.83 18.41 6.67
C TRP A 347 2.21 18.37 7.35
N CYS A 348 3.30 18.20 6.60
CA CYS A 348 4.68 18.07 7.11
C CYS A 348 5.06 19.12 8.17
N PHE A 349 4.63 20.38 7.99
CA PHE A 349 4.94 21.49 8.92
C PHE A 349 3.69 22.04 9.63
N SER A 350 2.61 21.26 9.69
CA SER A 350 1.38 21.68 10.37
C SER A 350 1.63 21.94 11.85
N ASN A 351 1.06 23.03 12.36
CA ASN A 351 1.24 23.51 13.74
C ASN A 351 2.70 23.67 14.19
N THR A 352 3.54 24.24 13.32
CA THR A 352 4.92 24.67 13.66
C THR A 352 4.99 26.19 13.70
N ASP A 353 5.79 26.76 14.61
CA ASP A 353 6.09 28.21 14.61
C ASP A 353 6.64 28.65 13.24
N TYR A 354 7.45 27.79 12.59
CA TYR A 354 8.04 28.00 11.28
C TYR A 354 6.98 28.32 10.23
N LEU A 355 5.92 27.51 10.12
CA LEU A 355 4.84 27.76 9.16
C LEU A 355 3.91 28.87 9.63
N LEU A 356 3.59 28.94 10.93
CA LEU A 356 2.64 29.92 11.47
C LEU A 356 3.13 31.35 11.32
N ASP A 357 4.41 31.60 11.61
CA ASP A 357 5.04 32.92 11.58
C ASP A 357 5.41 33.40 10.16
N MET A 358 5.33 32.53 9.13
CA MET A 358 5.59 32.97 7.75
C MET A 358 4.61 34.06 7.32
N GLU A 359 5.15 35.12 6.72
CA GLU A 359 4.35 36.10 6.01
C GLU A 359 3.68 35.46 4.78
N SER A 360 2.44 35.86 4.53
CA SER A 360 1.72 35.50 3.31
C SER A 360 1.87 36.59 2.25
N ASP A 361 1.87 36.20 0.98
CA ASP A 361 1.72 37.15 -0.11
C ASP A 361 0.31 37.76 -0.16
N GLU A 362 0.08 38.63 -1.15
CA GLU A 362 -1.22 39.29 -1.37
C GLU A 362 -2.37 38.30 -1.67
N TYR A 363 -2.07 37.08 -2.10
CA TYR A 363 -3.05 36.02 -2.35
C TYR A 363 -3.26 35.14 -1.12
N GLY A 364 -2.42 35.25 -0.08
CA GLY A 364 -2.48 34.41 1.12
C GLY A 364 -1.58 33.17 1.06
N CYS A 365 -0.67 33.09 0.09
CA CYS A 365 0.27 31.97 -0.07
C CYS A 365 1.53 32.20 0.77
N LYS A 366 2.02 31.13 1.41
CA LYS A 366 3.24 31.10 2.23
C LYS A 366 4.35 30.38 1.48
N TYR A 367 5.53 31.00 1.39
CA TYR A 367 6.65 30.47 0.61
C TYR A 367 7.94 30.37 1.42
N VAL A 368 8.74 29.36 1.09
CA VAL A 368 10.17 29.25 1.44
C VAL A 368 10.95 29.12 0.15
N GLY A 369 11.84 30.08 -0.13
CA GLY A 369 12.58 30.08 -1.39
C GLY A 369 11.63 30.06 -2.60
N ASP A 370 11.74 29.04 -3.44
CA ASP A 370 10.91 28.76 -4.62
C ASP A 370 9.79 27.74 -4.37
N ILE A 371 9.49 27.41 -3.10
CA ILE A 371 8.48 26.43 -2.70
C ILE A 371 7.28 27.14 -2.07
N LEU A 372 6.06 26.82 -2.54
CA LEU A 372 4.81 27.20 -1.89
C LEU A 372 4.46 26.12 -0.85
N LEU A 373 4.55 26.48 0.42
CA LEU A 373 4.45 25.54 1.54
C LEU A 373 3.03 25.43 2.10
N GLY A 374 2.23 26.49 1.99
CA GLY A 374 0.86 26.49 2.48
C GLY A 374 0.10 27.77 2.19
N TYR A 375 -1.13 27.83 2.69
CA TYR A 375 -2.05 28.92 2.41
C TYR A 375 -2.87 29.32 3.63
N THR A 376 -2.94 30.63 3.91
CA THR A 376 -3.71 31.23 5.01
C THR A 376 -4.63 32.36 4.58
N GLY A 377 -4.84 32.54 3.27
CA GLY A 377 -5.72 33.57 2.73
C GLY A 377 -7.16 33.40 3.22
N LYS A 378 -7.84 34.53 3.52
CA LYS A 378 -9.24 34.56 3.95
C LYS A 378 -10.09 35.19 2.86
N GLY A 379 -10.70 34.36 2.02
CA GLY A 379 -11.70 34.81 1.03
C GLY A 379 -11.15 35.30 -0.30
N VAL A 380 -9.85 35.16 -0.57
CA VAL A 380 -9.29 35.36 -1.93
C VAL A 380 -9.77 34.21 -2.81
N ARG A 381 -10.62 34.51 -3.80
CA ARG A 381 -11.25 33.50 -4.65
C ARG A 381 -10.42 33.11 -5.87
N ARG A 382 -9.51 33.97 -6.31
CA ARG A 382 -8.65 33.72 -7.46
C ARG A 382 -7.20 33.94 -7.05
N ILE A 383 -6.42 32.88 -7.13
CA ILE A 383 -5.03 32.84 -6.66
C ILE A 383 -4.10 32.94 -7.85
N LYS A 384 -3.10 33.83 -7.78
CA LYS A 384 -1.96 33.79 -8.68
C LYS A 384 -0.74 33.30 -7.90
N ILE A 385 -0.29 32.08 -8.18
CA ILE A 385 0.94 31.57 -7.58
C ILE A 385 2.12 32.39 -8.12
N ARG A 386 3.05 32.75 -7.24
CA ARG A 386 4.18 33.64 -7.53
C ARG A 386 5.07 33.09 -8.65
N ASP A 387 5.37 33.91 -9.64
CA ASP A 387 6.30 33.56 -10.71
C ASP A 387 7.68 33.16 -10.13
N GLY A 388 8.29 32.09 -10.65
CA GLY A 388 9.51 31.51 -10.11
C GLY A 388 9.30 30.45 -9.01
N THR A 389 8.06 30.16 -8.63
CA THR A 389 7.73 28.99 -7.80
C THR A 389 8.02 27.72 -8.58
N ARG A 390 8.82 26.81 -8.00
CA ARG A 390 9.21 25.51 -8.55
C ARG A 390 8.30 24.39 -8.04
N MET A 391 7.90 24.44 -6.77
CA MET A 391 7.14 23.39 -6.10
C MET A 391 5.92 23.93 -5.36
N ILE A 392 4.82 23.17 -5.42
CA ILE A 392 3.65 23.30 -4.53
C ILE A 392 3.65 22.08 -3.59
N ALA A 393 3.77 22.30 -2.28
CA ALA A 393 3.82 21.24 -1.27
C ALA A 393 2.49 20.50 -1.12
N ALA A 394 2.52 19.30 -0.52
CA ALA A 394 1.33 18.47 -0.40
C ALA A 394 0.29 19.14 0.51
N GLY A 395 -0.98 19.08 0.10
CA GLY A 395 -2.09 19.71 0.84
C GLY A 395 -2.02 21.25 0.94
N ALA A 396 -1.17 21.94 0.17
CA ALA A 396 -0.96 23.39 0.35
C ALA A 396 -2.24 24.25 0.28
N PHE A 397 -3.20 23.86 -0.55
CA PHE A 397 -4.53 24.49 -0.69
C PHE A 397 -5.66 23.53 -0.30
N GLU A 398 -5.39 22.47 0.44
CA GLU A 398 -6.43 21.54 0.83
C GLU A 398 -7.58 22.22 1.60
N ASP A 399 -8.80 21.75 1.38
CA ASP A 399 -10.03 22.20 2.04
C ASP A 399 -10.28 23.71 1.91
N ARG A 400 -9.67 24.36 0.91
CA ARG A 400 -9.92 25.76 0.58
C ARG A 400 -11.12 25.87 -0.36
N GLU A 401 -12.26 25.40 0.12
CA GLU A 401 -13.54 25.30 -0.61
C GLU A 401 -14.04 26.61 -1.24
N PHE A 402 -13.48 27.77 -0.86
CA PHE A 402 -13.87 29.07 -1.42
C PHE A 402 -13.03 29.52 -2.62
N ILE A 403 -11.93 28.82 -2.94
CA ILE A 403 -11.11 29.13 -4.12
C ILE A 403 -11.91 28.73 -5.37
N GLU A 404 -12.07 29.69 -6.28
CA GLU A 404 -12.78 29.53 -7.55
C GLU A 404 -11.81 29.40 -8.73
N GLY A 405 -10.58 29.92 -8.61
CA GLY A 405 -9.56 29.78 -9.65
C GLY A 405 -8.12 29.90 -9.18
N VAL A 406 -7.21 29.27 -9.91
CA VAL A 406 -5.77 29.31 -9.66
C VAL A 406 -4.99 29.47 -10.97
N TYR A 407 -4.00 30.36 -10.97
CA TYR A 407 -2.95 30.43 -11.97
C TYR A 407 -1.67 29.80 -11.44
N ILE A 408 -1.20 28.78 -12.12
CA ILE A 408 0.01 28.00 -11.84
C ILE A 408 1.08 28.44 -12.85
N PRO A 409 2.16 29.16 -12.44
CA PRO A 409 3.15 29.69 -13.36
C PRO A 409 3.98 28.59 -14.01
N LYS A 410 4.52 28.87 -15.19
CA LYS A 410 5.29 27.88 -15.97
C LYS A 410 6.52 27.31 -15.27
N SER A 411 7.03 28.01 -14.25
CA SER A 411 8.18 27.58 -13.45
C SER A 411 7.87 26.41 -12.52
N VAL A 412 6.58 26.12 -12.27
CA VAL A 412 6.20 24.98 -11.41
C VAL A 412 6.55 23.69 -12.13
N GLU A 413 7.47 22.95 -11.52
CA GLU A 413 7.96 21.64 -11.97
C GLU A 413 7.24 20.52 -11.20
N ILE A 414 6.83 20.78 -9.96
CA ILE A 414 6.27 19.79 -9.04
C ILE A 414 5.02 20.33 -8.36
N ILE A 415 3.94 19.55 -8.43
CA ILE A 415 2.76 19.69 -7.58
C ILE A 415 2.65 18.41 -6.77
N CYS A 416 2.81 18.51 -5.45
CA CYS A 416 2.74 17.35 -4.58
C CYS A 416 1.29 16.86 -4.40
N GLU A 417 1.15 15.68 -3.81
CA GLU A 417 -0.15 15.05 -3.62
C GLU A 417 -1.11 15.95 -2.82
N TYR A 418 -2.40 15.82 -3.07
CA TYR A 418 -3.45 16.58 -2.38
C TYR A 418 -3.35 18.12 -2.46
N ALA A 419 -2.47 18.69 -3.28
CA ALA A 419 -2.18 20.14 -3.27
C ALA A 419 -3.42 21.04 -3.39
N PHE A 420 -4.43 20.64 -4.18
CA PHE A 420 -5.72 21.33 -4.32
C PHE A 420 -6.91 20.44 -3.93
N TYR A 421 -6.68 19.40 -3.12
CA TYR A 421 -7.72 18.46 -2.72
C TYR A 421 -8.86 19.19 -1.98
N ASN A 422 -10.10 18.84 -2.32
CA ASN A 422 -11.32 19.42 -1.77
C ASN A 422 -11.39 20.96 -1.85
N CYS A 423 -10.74 21.55 -2.87
CA CYS A 423 -11.08 22.89 -3.34
C CYS A 423 -12.40 22.84 -4.11
N SER A 424 -13.51 22.59 -3.41
CA SER A 424 -14.79 22.18 -4.00
C SER A 424 -15.35 23.17 -5.02
N ARG A 425 -15.12 24.48 -4.86
CA ARG A 425 -15.56 25.54 -5.79
C ARG A 425 -14.55 25.87 -6.90
N LEU A 426 -13.42 25.16 -6.98
CA LEU A 426 -12.40 25.42 -7.99
C LEU A 426 -12.98 25.10 -9.38
N LYS A 427 -12.98 26.10 -10.26
CA LYS A 427 -13.49 26.03 -11.64
C LYS A 427 -12.40 26.31 -12.65
N ASP A 428 -11.58 27.31 -12.35
CA ASP A 428 -10.62 27.85 -13.30
C ASP A 428 -9.20 27.40 -12.88
N VAL A 429 -8.59 26.46 -13.59
CA VAL A 429 -7.17 26.09 -13.40
C VAL A 429 -6.38 26.46 -14.65
N TYR A 430 -5.45 27.42 -14.51
CA TYR A 430 -4.62 27.89 -15.62
C TYR A 430 -3.16 27.53 -15.39
N PHE A 431 -2.58 26.78 -16.32
CA PHE A 431 -1.13 26.57 -16.38
C PHE A 431 -0.49 27.63 -17.29
N GLY A 432 0.63 28.21 -16.85
CA GLY A 432 1.39 29.13 -17.68
C GLY A 432 1.88 28.47 -18.97
N GLU A 433 1.89 29.22 -20.08
CA GLU A 433 2.34 28.74 -21.39
C GLU A 433 3.77 28.16 -21.32
N GLY A 434 3.94 26.94 -21.86
CA GLY A 434 5.19 26.20 -21.78
C GLY A 434 5.53 25.72 -20.37
N SER A 435 4.52 25.31 -19.58
CA SER A 435 4.68 24.78 -18.23
C SER A 435 5.73 23.67 -18.15
N ASN A 436 6.56 23.72 -17.10
CA ASN A 436 7.58 22.70 -16.80
C ASN A 436 7.00 21.46 -16.09
N LEU A 437 5.70 21.46 -15.76
CA LEU A 437 5.06 20.36 -15.03
C LEU A 437 5.05 19.09 -15.88
N SER A 438 5.66 18.02 -15.36
CA SER A 438 5.75 16.73 -16.04
C SER A 438 4.79 15.68 -15.49
N GLU A 439 4.22 15.89 -14.31
CA GLU A 439 3.38 14.92 -13.63
C GLU A 439 2.28 15.59 -12.78
N LEU A 440 1.08 15.00 -12.81
CA LEU A 440 0.03 15.26 -11.83
C LEU A 440 0.01 14.09 -10.84
N LYS A 441 0.38 14.38 -9.57
CA LYS A 441 0.45 13.38 -8.49
C LYS A 441 -0.91 13.07 -7.90
N SER A 442 -0.98 12.03 -7.08
CA SER A 442 -2.22 11.49 -6.53
C SER A 442 -3.08 12.56 -5.85
N CYS A 443 -4.39 12.49 -6.08
CA CYS A 443 -5.37 13.41 -5.48
C CYS A 443 -5.15 14.92 -5.73
N THR A 444 -4.30 15.33 -6.67
CA THR A 444 -3.93 16.76 -6.87
C THR A 444 -5.15 17.69 -6.97
N PHE A 445 -6.16 17.33 -7.75
CA PHE A 445 -7.42 18.08 -7.92
C PHE A 445 -8.65 17.27 -7.46
N GLY A 446 -8.44 16.30 -6.57
CA GLY A 446 -9.52 15.45 -6.07
C GLY A 446 -10.56 16.27 -5.31
N GLN A 447 -11.83 15.88 -5.39
CA GLN A 447 -12.97 16.54 -4.74
C GLN A 447 -13.21 18.01 -5.19
N CYS A 448 -12.60 18.45 -6.30
CA CYS A 448 -12.95 19.71 -6.97
C CYS A 448 -14.28 19.58 -7.73
N THR A 449 -15.39 19.53 -6.98
CA THR A 449 -16.74 19.21 -7.49
C THR A 449 -17.33 20.24 -8.47
N TYR A 450 -16.70 21.40 -8.68
CA TYR A 450 -17.09 22.40 -9.67
C TYR A 450 -16.11 22.51 -10.84
N LEU A 451 -15.08 21.66 -10.89
CA LEU A 451 -14.12 21.61 -11.99
C LEU A 451 -14.75 20.87 -13.17
N GLU A 452 -15.25 21.64 -14.14
CA GLU A 452 -15.96 21.14 -15.31
C GLU A 452 -15.04 20.93 -16.53
N GLU A 453 -13.93 21.69 -16.60
CA GLU A 453 -12.93 21.64 -17.66
C GLU A 453 -11.54 21.96 -17.12
N ILE A 454 -10.51 21.39 -17.75
CA ILE A 454 -9.11 21.68 -17.44
C ILE A 454 -8.27 21.49 -18.71
N GLU A 455 -7.49 22.51 -19.04
CA GLU A 455 -6.46 22.41 -20.09
C GLU A 455 -5.16 21.95 -19.44
N MET A 456 -4.84 20.66 -19.58
CA MET A 456 -3.61 20.10 -19.03
C MET A 456 -2.38 20.56 -19.85
N PRO A 457 -1.22 20.79 -19.21
CA PRO A 457 -0.05 21.30 -19.90
C PRO A 457 0.52 20.30 -20.92
N GLU A 458 1.02 20.81 -22.05
CA GLU A 458 1.52 19.96 -23.15
C GLU A 458 2.73 19.10 -22.75
N ASN A 459 3.55 19.52 -21.78
CA ASN A 459 4.72 18.76 -21.34
C ASN A 459 4.39 17.61 -20.36
N LEU A 460 3.12 17.44 -19.98
CA LEU A 460 2.69 16.42 -19.03
C LEU A 460 2.99 15.01 -19.56
N LYS A 461 3.62 14.19 -18.71
CA LYS A 461 4.01 12.81 -18.99
C LYS A 461 3.21 11.78 -18.20
N LYS A 462 2.80 12.11 -16.98
CA LYS A 462 2.12 11.16 -16.10
C LYS A 462 0.91 11.78 -15.40
N ILE A 463 -0.13 10.97 -15.23
CA ILE A 463 -1.31 11.29 -14.43
C ILE A 463 -1.51 10.12 -13.45
N GLN A 464 -1.33 10.37 -12.16
CA GLN A 464 -1.43 9.36 -11.10
C GLN A 464 -2.87 9.08 -10.69
N ASP A 465 -3.06 8.19 -9.72
CA ASP A 465 -4.38 7.79 -9.21
C ASP A 465 -5.15 8.95 -8.57
N HIS A 466 -6.47 8.96 -8.75
CA HIS A 466 -7.39 9.90 -8.10
C HIS A 466 -7.10 11.39 -8.31
N VAL A 467 -6.25 11.78 -9.28
CA VAL A 467 -5.96 13.18 -9.63
C VAL A 467 -7.25 13.98 -9.80
N PHE A 468 -8.25 13.37 -10.44
CA PHE A 468 -9.57 13.94 -10.72
C PHE A 468 -10.69 13.08 -10.11
N ILE A 469 -10.55 12.65 -8.85
CA ILE A 469 -11.65 11.98 -8.15
C ILE A 469 -12.80 12.96 -7.86
N ASN A 470 -14.05 12.59 -8.15
CA ASN A 470 -15.25 13.37 -7.84
C ASN A 470 -15.24 14.82 -8.39
N CYS A 471 -14.78 14.98 -9.64
CA CYS A 471 -14.87 16.24 -10.39
C CYS A 471 -16.13 16.30 -11.29
N ALA A 472 -16.48 17.48 -11.78
CA ALA A 472 -17.69 17.71 -12.59
C ALA A 472 -17.48 17.61 -14.11
N PHE A 473 -16.40 16.99 -14.55
CA PHE A 473 -16.09 16.82 -15.97
C PHE A 473 -17.22 16.09 -16.72
N LYS A 474 -17.62 16.64 -17.87
CA LYS A 474 -18.37 15.90 -18.89
C LYS A 474 -17.47 15.21 -19.89
N THR A 475 -16.39 15.90 -20.26
CA THR A 475 -15.38 15.40 -21.18
C THR A 475 -14.01 15.79 -20.66
N ILE A 476 -13.04 14.89 -20.78
CA ILE A 476 -11.64 15.18 -20.43
C ILE A 476 -10.73 14.68 -21.54
N THR A 477 -9.73 15.48 -21.91
CA THR A 477 -8.75 15.14 -22.95
C THR A 477 -7.37 15.03 -22.32
N VAL A 478 -6.78 13.85 -22.39
CA VAL A 478 -5.40 13.59 -21.97
C VAL A 478 -4.46 14.08 -23.08
N PRO A 479 -3.44 14.92 -22.80
CA PRO A 479 -2.52 15.41 -23.83
C PRO A 479 -1.71 14.32 -24.56
N GLU A 480 -1.33 14.58 -25.81
CA GLU A 480 -0.59 13.63 -26.66
C GLU A 480 0.75 13.16 -26.07
N ASN A 481 1.38 14.00 -25.25
CA ASN A 481 2.69 13.71 -24.65
C ASN A 481 2.62 12.80 -23.43
N VAL A 482 1.44 12.56 -22.85
CA VAL A 482 1.26 11.69 -21.68
C VAL A 482 1.63 10.26 -22.04
N GLU A 483 2.48 9.64 -21.21
CA GLU A 483 3.03 8.29 -21.37
C GLU A 483 2.40 7.32 -20.37
N TYR A 484 1.82 7.80 -19.27
CA TYR A 484 1.15 6.99 -18.27
C TYR A 484 -0.08 7.69 -17.70
N VAL A 485 -1.18 6.94 -17.58
CA VAL A 485 -2.39 7.34 -16.85
C VAL A 485 -2.78 6.19 -15.95
N ASP A 486 -2.86 6.45 -14.65
CA ASP A 486 -3.34 5.47 -13.69
C ASP A 486 -4.81 5.08 -13.97
N PRO A 487 -5.21 3.80 -13.85
CA PRO A 487 -6.59 3.37 -14.06
C PRO A 487 -7.65 4.10 -13.23
N TYR A 488 -7.27 4.66 -12.07
CA TYR A 488 -8.14 5.42 -11.17
C TYR A 488 -7.88 6.93 -11.22
N ALA A 489 -7.05 7.42 -12.16
CA ALA A 489 -6.74 8.85 -12.30
C ALA A 489 -7.99 9.73 -12.39
N ILE A 490 -9.02 9.23 -13.07
CA ILE A 490 -10.32 9.87 -13.25
C ILE A 490 -11.37 8.91 -12.70
N SER A 491 -11.82 9.14 -11.47
CA SER A 491 -12.76 8.26 -10.76
C SER A 491 -13.92 9.06 -10.17
N GLU A 492 -15.10 8.44 -10.04
CA GLU A 492 -16.27 9.07 -9.41
C GLU A 492 -16.73 10.41 -10.04
N CYS A 493 -16.36 10.69 -11.29
CA CYS A 493 -16.86 11.83 -12.05
C CYS A 493 -18.25 11.52 -12.62
N TYR A 494 -19.30 11.77 -11.83
CA TYR A 494 -20.68 11.36 -12.15
C TYR A 494 -21.27 11.97 -13.44
N MET A 495 -20.69 13.06 -13.94
CA MET A 495 -21.12 13.73 -15.18
C MET A 495 -20.36 13.25 -16.42
N MET A 496 -19.39 12.33 -16.27
CA MET A 496 -18.48 11.94 -17.34
C MET A 496 -19.20 11.19 -18.47
N GLU A 497 -19.08 11.72 -19.68
CA GLU A 497 -19.62 11.12 -20.90
C GLU A 497 -18.51 10.58 -21.80
N GLU A 498 -17.35 11.25 -21.87
CA GLU A 498 -16.26 10.92 -22.78
C GLU A 498 -14.87 11.16 -22.17
N ILE A 499 -13.97 10.18 -22.30
CA ILE A 499 -12.55 10.31 -21.96
C ILE A 499 -11.75 10.14 -23.24
N ARG A 500 -11.03 11.19 -23.66
CA ARG A 500 -10.19 11.18 -24.87
C ARG A 500 -8.75 10.92 -24.49
N VAL A 501 -8.17 9.87 -25.05
CA VAL A 501 -6.80 9.41 -24.74
C VAL A 501 -5.99 9.20 -26.03
N PRO A 502 -4.67 9.46 -26.01
CA PRO A 502 -3.80 9.18 -27.16
C PRO A 502 -3.81 7.71 -27.58
N LYS A 503 -3.86 7.43 -28.89
CA LYS A 503 -3.81 6.04 -29.42
C LYS A 503 -2.65 5.20 -28.90
N LYS A 504 -1.49 5.81 -28.63
CA LYS A 504 -0.30 5.11 -28.14
C LYS A 504 -0.53 4.41 -26.80
N LEU A 505 -1.50 4.85 -26.01
CA LEU A 505 -1.82 4.27 -24.71
C LEU A 505 -2.84 3.12 -24.77
N LYS A 506 -3.32 2.75 -25.97
CA LYS A 506 -4.36 1.73 -26.15
C LYS A 506 -3.89 0.31 -25.81
N ASP A 507 -2.62 0.01 -26.11
CA ASP A 507 -2.06 -1.34 -26.01
C ASP A 507 -1.30 -1.56 -24.69
N GLU A 508 -1.22 -0.54 -23.81
CA GLU A 508 -0.61 -0.65 -22.49
C GLU A 508 -1.63 -1.16 -21.44
N TYR A 509 -1.19 -2.11 -20.61
CA TYR A 509 -1.97 -3.03 -19.78
C TYR A 509 -2.93 -2.41 -18.72
N TYR A 510 -3.11 -1.10 -18.69
CA TYR A 510 -3.84 -0.39 -17.64
C TYR A 510 -5.02 0.48 -18.13
N LEU A 511 -5.02 0.92 -19.39
CA LEU A 511 -6.10 1.79 -19.92
C LEU A 511 -7.27 1.06 -20.58
N GLY A 512 -7.11 -0.24 -20.88
CA GLY A 512 -8.23 -1.08 -21.32
C GLY A 512 -9.31 -1.31 -20.24
N LYS A 513 -9.05 -0.86 -19.00
CA LYS A 513 -9.94 -0.94 -17.84
C LYS A 513 -9.76 0.32 -16.97
N ILE A 514 -10.19 1.50 -17.45
CA ILE A 514 -10.41 2.63 -16.54
C ILE A 514 -11.49 2.19 -15.54
N TYR A 515 -11.10 2.05 -14.28
CA TYR A 515 -12.00 1.57 -13.25
C TYR A 515 -12.72 2.75 -12.62
N ILE A 516 -14.01 2.85 -12.90
CA ILE A 516 -14.88 3.72 -12.13
C ILE A 516 -15.25 2.95 -10.89
N LEU A 517 -14.76 3.40 -9.73
CA LEU A 517 -15.21 2.90 -8.44
C LEU A 517 -16.73 3.05 -8.39
N LYS A 518 -17.45 1.92 -8.45
CA LYS A 518 -18.88 1.84 -8.19
C LYS A 518 -19.01 1.71 -6.68
N ASP A 519 -19.72 2.64 -6.06
CA ASP A 519 -19.96 2.64 -4.61
C ASP A 519 -20.54 1.28 -4.18
N LYS A 520 -19.78 0.52 -3.38
CA LYS A 520 -20.14 -0.82 -2.90
C LYS A 520 -21.27 -0.80 -1.86
N TYR A 521 -21.74 0.38 -1.43
CA TYR A 521 -22.70 0.52 -0.35
C TYR A 521 -24.14 0.83 -0.79
N HIS A 522 -24.40 0.97 -2.10
CA HIS A 522 -25.75 1.21 -2.62
C HIS A 522 -26.31 0.01 -3.42
N SER A 523 -27.62 -0.23 -3.29
CA SER A 523 -28.32 -1.36 -3.94
C SER A 523 -28.26 -1.25 -5.46
N THR A 524 -28.03 -2.38 -6.14
CA THR A 524 -27.80 -2.54 -7.59
C THR A 524 -28.87 -1.94 -8.50
N ASP A 525 -30.07 -1.66 -8.01
CA ASP A 525 -31.21 -1.25 -8.85
C ASP A 525 -31.31 0.28 -9.03
N GLU A 526 -30.74 1.11 -8.13
CA GLU A 526 -30.67 2.59 -8.31
C GLU A 526 -29.40 3.05 -9.05
N LEU A 527 -28.37 2.20 -9.11
CA LEU A 527 -27.09 2.47 -9.78
C LEU A 527 -27.17 2.42 -11.32
N ASN A 528 -28.09 1.65 -11.90
CA ASN A 528 -28.07 1.35 -13.34
C ASN A 528 -28.60 2.46 -14.26
N GLU A 529 -29.34 3.47 -13.76
CA GLU A 529 -29.81 4.60 -14.59
C GLU A 529 -28.93 5.86 -14.48
N ARG A 530 -28.14 6.01 -13.40
CA ARG A 530 -27.25 7.18 -13.19
C ARG A 530 -25.81 6.97 -13.67
N PHE A 531 -25.35 5.73 -13.81
CA PHE A 531 -23.96 5.42 -14.12
C PHE A 531 -23.83 4.80 -15.49
N LYS A 532 -23.85 5.63 -16.54
CA LYS A 532 -23.34 5.21 -17.85
C LYS A 532 -21.82 5.22 -17.79
N GLU A 533 -21.20 4.10 -18.15
CA GLU A 533 -19.75 4.07 -18.33
C GLU A 533 -19.39 5.04 -19.47
N PRO A 534 -18.41 5.94 -19.26
CA PRO A 534 -18.04 6.93 -20.26
C PRO A 534 -17.41 6.24 -21.46
N VAL A 535 -17.60 6.85 -22.63
CA VAL A 535 -16.97 6.37 -23.86
C VAL A 535 -15.49 6.74 -23.82
N ILE A 536 -14.61 5.74 -23.92
CA ILE A 536 -13.17 5.98 -24.08
C ILE A 536 -12.86 6.09 -25.57
N VAL A 537 -12.39 7.26 -25.99
CA VAL A 537 -12.05 7.57 -27.38
C VAL A 537 -10.53 7.69 -27.53
N PHE A 538 -9.96 6.75 -28.30
CA PHE A 538 -8.54 6.78 -28.67
C PHE A 538 -8.36 7.62 -29.95
N TYR A 539 -7.62 8.73 -29.87
CA TYR A 539 -7.44 9.66 -31.00
C TYR A 539 -6.07 9.59 -31.68
#